data_AF-G6FZS9-F1
#
_entry.id   AF-G6FZS9-F1
#
_cell.length_a   1.000
_cell.length_b   1.000
_cell.length_c   1.000
_cell.angle_alpha   90.00
_cell.angle_beta   90.00
_cell.angle_gamma   90.00
#
_symmetry.space_group_name_H-M   'P 1'
#
loop_
_entity.id
_entity.type
_entity.pdbx_description
1 polymer ?
#
loop_
_entity_poly.entity_id
_entity_poly.type
_entity_poly.pdbx_seq_one_letter_code
_entity_poly.pdbx_strand_id
1 'polypeptide(L)'
;MTDQPPHAQNLNNNDHNDIAQELLIKLRQKQGCWVEWGQACADLQKAGYSPQAIFEATGFEPVQQNQVIVGAQVYNSIEKAGASQDVISHYQQRGSDILYELRLLTQEERAAAATLTFQHKIDADEAREIARAIKDFSRFRNPPEGFSQHPGDAVAYQCWKLARQNSDFQTRSRLIAKGLKFAHTQTARQQIEQLLTDFTVVPKKTAPILPYYRPQSAEETPRLVPVVGELPLTPKDLQAVPLVEEMEPFRIVKFAGEQAWVPLPGWQTILGAEDPVVILCNSDRLPSQTKSNPEPVMVVIDRAQREWNSGSYFVVDNSGELDFQWFETAPEVPLLGRVIVVVLPKKILDEELTKDSWQIDE
;
A
#
# COMPACT_ATOMS: atom_id res chain seq x y z
N MET A 1 -31.59 -51.31 -1.41
CA MET A 1 -30.95 -50.38 -2.35
C MET A 1 -31.83 -49.15 -2.37
N THR A 2 -31.51 -48.07 -1.66
CA THR A 2 -30.34 -47.22 -1.90
C THR A 2 -29.83 -46.59 -0.60
N ASP A 3 -28.54 -46.77 -0.33
CA ASP A 3 -27.79 -46.07 0.72
C ASP A 3 -27.60 -44.59 0.33
N GLN A 4 -27.89 -43.69 1.28
CA GLN A 4 -27.46 -42.29 1.19
C GLN A 4 -25.99 -42.17 1.66
N PRO A 5 -25.14 -41.40 0.97
CA PRO A 5 -23.79 -41.12 1.44
C PRO A 5 -23.81 -40.13 2.62
N PRO A 6 -22.88 -40.25 3.58
CA PRO A 6 -22.86 -39.39 4.76
C PRO A 6 -22.43 -37.96 4.41
N HIS A 7 -23.06 -37.00 5.09
CA HIS A 7 -22.72 -35.58 5.11
C HIS A 7 -21.22 -35.35 5.31
N ALA A 8 -20.53 -34.92 4.25
CA ALA A 8 -19.21 -34.32 4.34
C ALA A 8 -19.37 -32.80 4.36
N GLN A 9 -19.68 -32.21 5.52
CA GLN A 9 -19.68 -30.75 5.72
C GLN A 9 -19.76 -30.43 7.21
N ASN A 10 -18.61 -30.05 7.80
CA ASN A 10 -18.44 -29.19 9.00
C ASN A 10 -17.07 -29.36 9.72
N LEU A 11 -16.12 -30.11 9.17
CA LEU A 11 -14.80 -30.28 9.82
C LEU A 11 -13.88 -29.03 9.68
N ASN A 12 -14.00 -28.23 8.62
CA ASN A 12 -13.00 -27.19 8.35
C ASN A 12 -13.11 -25.91 9.21
N ASN A 13 -14.31 -25.54 9.69
CA ASN A 13 -14.49 -24.30 10.47
C ASN A 13 -14.20 -24.47 11.96
N ASN A 14 -14.50 -25.65 12.53
CA ASN A 14 -14.21 -25.92 13.94
C ASN A 14 -12.71 -26.10 14.17
N ASP A 15 -12.01 -26.81 13.29
CA ASP A 15 -10.57 -27.05 13.41
C ASP A 15 -9.75 -25.75 13.33
N HIS A 16 -10.14 -24.80 12.47
CA HIS A 16 -9.46 -23.49 12.39
C HIS A 16 -9.67 -22.62 13.62
N ASN A 17 -10.87 -22.67 14.22
CA ASN A 17 -11.15 -21.93 15.44
C ASN A 17 -10.40 -22.53 16.63
N ASP A 18 -10.32 -23.86 16.72
CA ASP A 18 -9.58 -24.56 17.78
C ASP A 18 -8.07 -24.27 17.72
N ILE A 19 -7.48 -24.26 16.52
CA ILE A 19 -6.06 -23.87 16.33
C ILE A 19 -5.84 -22.41 16.73
N ALA A 20 -6.72 -21.49 16.34
CA ALA A 20 -6.61 -20.08 16.70
C ALA A 20 -6.67 -19.88 18.22
N GLN A 21 -7.56 -20.58 18.93
CA GLN A 21 -7.64 -20.54 20.39
C GLN A 21 -6.36 -21.09 21.04
N GLU A 22 -5.78 -22.18 20.53
CA GLU A 22 -4.52 -22.71 21.03
C GLU A 22 -3.37 -21.70 20.87
N LEU A 23 -3.27 -21.04 19.71
CA LEU A 23 -2.27 -19.99 19.46
C LEU A 23 -2.43 -18.81 20.43
N LEU A 24 -3.66 -18.36 20.69
CA LEU A 24 -3.94 -17.29 21.65
C LEU A 24 -3.53 -17.69 23.08
N ILE A 25 -3.76 -18.94 23.48
CA ILE A 25 -3.32 -19.45 24.79
C ILE A 25 -1.79 -19.46 24.88
N LYS A 26 -1.09 -19.97 23.86
CA LYS A 26 0.38 -19.98 23.80
C LYS A 26 0.97 -18.59 23.92
N LEU A 27 0.43 -17.63 23.16
CA LEU A 27 0.84 -16.24 23.21
C LEU A 27 0.58 -15.62 24.60
N ARG A 28 -0.61 -15.79 25.17
CA ARG A 28 -0.94 -15.28 26.51
C ARG A 28 0.01 -15.80 27.59
N GLN A 29 0.41 -17.06 27.50
CA GLN A 29 1.33 -17.69 28.44
C GLN A 29 2.81 -17.44 28.10
N LYS A 30 3.10 -16.75 26.98
CA LYS A 30 4.46 -16.57 26.43
C LYS A 30 5.21 -17.90 26.30
N GLN A 31 4.50 -18.94 25.87
CA GLN A 31 5.07 -20.26 25.63
C GLN A 31 5.89 -20.24 24.33
N GLY A 32 7.07 -20.86 24.32
CA GLY A 32 7.94 -20.89 23.16
C GLY A 32 8.92 -19.72 23.07
N CYS A 33 9.55 -19.54 21.91
CA CYS A 33 10.45 -18.41 21.65
C CYS A 33 9.75 -17.27 20.91
N TRP A 34 10.39 -16.10 20.84
CA TRP A 34 9.81 -14.93 20.16
C TRP A 34 9.56 -15.14 18.67
N VAL A 35 10.32 -16.05 18.02
CA VAL A 35 10.11 -16.44 16.62
C VAL A 35 8.77 -17.18 16.47
N GLU A 36 8.47 -18.10 17.39
CA GLU A 36 7.19 -18.81 17.43
C GLU A 36 6.03 -17.85 17.73
N TRP A 37 6.24 -16.86 18.61
CA TRP A 37 5.23 -15.81 18.83
C TRP A 37 4.95 -15.00 17.56
N GLY A 38 6.00 -14.67 16.80
CA GLY A 38 5.87 -13.99 15.50
C GLY A 38 5.07 -14.79 14.49
N GLN A 39 5.34 -16.10 14.38
CA GLN A 39 4.60 -17.00 13.50
C GLN A 39 3.13 -17.13 13.94
N ALA A 40 2.87 -17.31 15.23
CA ALA A 40 1.51 -17.37 15.78
C ALA A 40 0.70 -16.09 15.53
N CYS A 41 1.31 -14.91 15.73
CA CYS A 41 0.67 -13.63 15.43
C CYS A 41 0.37 -13.50 13.92
N ALA A 42 1.27 -13.95 13.04
CA ALA A 42 1.05 -13.92 11.59
C ALA A 42 -0.10 -14.85 11.17
N ASP A 43 -0.17 -16.04 11.75
CA ASP A 43 -1.23 -17.01 11.46
C ASP A 43 -2.60 -16.52 11.94
N LEU A 44 -2.67 -15.89 13.12
CA LEU A 44 -3.89 -15.26 13.62
C LEU A 44 -4.36 -14.09 12.74
N GLN A 45 -3.45 -13.22 12.29
CA GLN A 45 -3.81 -12.13 11.36
C GLN A 45 -4.30 -12.66 10.02
N LYS A 46 -3.69 -13.73 9.50
CA LYS A 46 -4.14 -14.42 8.28
C LYS A 46 -5.51 -15.07 8.46
N ALA A 47 -5.85 -15.51 9.67
CA ALA A 47 -7.16 -16.02 10.05
C ALA A 47 -8.21 -14.90 10.31
N GLY A 48 -7.86 -13.62 10.12
CA GLY A 48 -8.79 -12.49 10.21
C GLY A 48 -8.81 -11.77 11.56
N TYR A 49 -7.93 -12.12 12.51
CA TYR A 49 -7.84 -11.38 13.77
C TYR A 49 -7.16 -10.03 13.57
N SER A 50 -7.78 -8.96 14.05
CA SER A 50 -7.15 -7.64 14.06
C SER A 50 -6.01 -7.59 15.11
N PRO A 51 -5.00 -6.72 14.94
CA PRO A 51 -3.96 -6.54 15.96
C PRO A 51 -4.52 -6.19 17.34
N GLN A 52 -5.62 -5.43 17.37
CA GLN A 52 -6.31 -5.07 18.61
C GLN A 52 -6.95 -6.29 19.28
N ALA A 53 -7.60 -7.17 18.51
CA ALA A 53 -8.18 -8.41 19.05
C ALA A 53 -7.12 -9.35 19.64
N ILE A 54 -5.96 -9.46 18.97
CA ILE A 54 -4.82 -10.24 19.48
C ILE A 54 -4.28 -9.63 20.79
N PHE A 55 -4.16 -8.30 20.86
CA PHE A 55 -3.74 -7.60 22.08
C PHE A 55 -4.68 -7.87 23.25
N GLU A 56 -5.99 -7.71 23.05
CA GLU A 56 -6.99 -7.97 24.10
C GLU A 56 -6.95 -9.42 24.61
N ALA A 57 -6.69 -10.37 23.72
CA ALA A 57 -6.62 -11.78 24.08
C ALA A 57 -5.28 -12.21 24.70
N THR A 58 -4.16 -11.53 24.43
CA THR A 58 -2.81 -12.04 24.76
C THR A 58 -1.92 -11.07 25.53
N GLY A 59 -2.19 -9.77 25.47
CA GLY A 59 -1.33 -8.70 26.00
C GLY A 59 -0.19 -8.30 25.06
N PHE A 60 -0.07 -8.88 23.86
CA PHE A 60 0.93 -8.45 22.87
C PHE A 60 0.49 -7.15 22.20
N GLU A 61 1.21 -6.06 22.43
CA GLU A 61 0.87 -4.76 21.81
C GLU A 61 1.02 -4.82 20.28
N PRO A 62 0.22 -4.08 19.50
CA PRO A 62 0.32 -4.06 18.03
C PRO A 62 1.73 -3.76 17.51
N VAL A 63 2.48 -2.88 18.17
CA VAL A 63 3.88 -2.57 17.83
C VAL A 63 4.80 -3.79 18.02
N GLN A 64 4.60 -4.54 19.11
CA GLN A 64 5.36 -5.75 19.41
C GLN A 64 4.99 -6.87 18.44
N GLN A 65 3.69 -7.05 18.12
CA GLN A 65 3.22 -8.01 17.11
C GLN A 65 3.93 -7.78 15.78
N ASN A 66 3.92 -6.55 15.27
CA ASN A 66 4.61 -6.20 14.02
C ASN A 66 6.12 -6.48 14.10
N GLN A 67 6.76 -6.16 15.23
CA GLN A 67 8.19 -6.44 15.43
C GLN A 67 8.49 -7.94 15.36
N VAL A 68 7.76 -8.77 16.10
CA VAL A 68 8.03 -10.22 16.14
C VAL A 68 7.63 -10.93 14.84
N ILE A 69 6.55 -10.51 14.16
CA ILE A 69 6.15 -11.06 12.86
C ILE A 69 7.27 -10.82 11.83
N VAL A 70 7.67 -9.56 11.65
CA VAL A 70 8.70 -9.21 10.66
C VAL A 70 10.06 -9.76 11.07
N GLY A 71 10.40 -9.73 12.36
CA GLY A 71 11.62 -10.36 12.88
C GLY A 71 11.67 -11.86 12.59
N ALA A 72 10.56 -12.59 12.76
CA ALA A 72 10.48 -14.02 12.47
C ALA A 72 10.62 -14.30 10.96
N GLN A 73 10.07 -13.44 10.09
CA GLN A 73 10.30 -13.54 8.65
C GLN A 73 11.77 -13.33 8.28
N VAL A 74 12.45 -12.39 8.94
CA VAL A 74 13.89 -12.18 8.77
C VAL A 74 14.68 -13.39 9.30
N TYR A 75 14.32 -13.93 10.46
CA TYR A 75 14.91 -15.15 11.03
C TYR A 75 14.82 -16.33 10.04
N ASN A 76 13.64 -16.57 9.47
CA ASN A 76 13.44 -17.62 8.46
C ASN A 76 14.27 -17.36 7.18
N SER A 77 14.49 -16.08 6.83
CA SER A 77 15.31 -15.71 5.68
C SER A 77 16.79 -16.02 5.91
N ILE A 78 17.32 -15.72 7.10
CA ILE A 78 18.73 -15.96 7.43
C ILE A 78 19.02 -17.46 7.58
N GLU A 79 18.08 -18.24 8.10
CA GLU A 79 18.18 -19.70 8.17
C GLU A 79 18.26 -20.30 6.76
N LYS A 80 17.33 -19.92 5.86
CA LYS A 80 17.31 -20.38 4.46
C LYS A 80 18.55 -19.96 3.67
N ALA A 81 19.14 -18.82 4.00
CA ALA A 81 20.35 -18.31 3.37
C ALA A 81 21.64 -18.94 3.95
N GLY A 82 21.54 -19.84 4.94
CA GLY A 82 22.69 -20.58 5.48
C GLY A 82 23.56 -19.79 6.46
N ALA A 83 22.96 -18.91 7.28
CA ALA A 83 23.69 -18.32 8.41
C ALA A 83 24.20 -19.42 9.38
N SER A 84 25.29 -19.15 10.10
CA SER A 84 25.90 -20.15 10.99
C SER A 84 24.97 -20.54 12.15
N GLN A 85 25.15 -21.75 12.67
CA GLN A 85 24.33 -22.25 13.78
C GLN A 85 24.40 -21.33 15.02
N ASP A 86 25.55 -20.72 15.29
CA ASP A 86 25.72 -19.77 16.39
C ASP A 86 24.85 -18.52 16.22
N VAL A 87 24.75 -17.99 14.99
CA VAL A 87 23.92 -16.83 14.66
C VAL A 87 22.44 -17.19 14.81
N ILE A 88 22.04 -18.35 14.27
CA ILE A 88 20.67 -18.84 14.35
C ILE A 88 20.27 -19.06 15.82
N SER A 89 21.06 -19.80 16.60
CA SER A 89 20.77 -20.06 18.01
C SER A 89 20.76 -18.80 18.87
N HIS A 90 21.61 -17.81 18.57
CA HIS A 90 21.56 -16.51 19.25
C HIS A 90 20.24 -15.80 18.99
N TYR A 91 19.87 -15.64 17.72
CA TYR A 91 18.68 -14.88 17.34
C TYR A 91 17.37 -15.62 17.62
N GLN A 92 17.39 -16.95 17.78
CA GLN A 92 16.21 -17.69 18.23
C GLN A 92 15.79 -17.29 19.65
N GLN A 93 16.77 -16.98 20.51
CA GLN A 93 16.53 -16.66 21.91
C GLN A 93 16.23 -15.17 22.15
N ARG A 94 16.81 -14.27 21.35
CA ARG A 94 16.72 -12.81 21.55
C ARG A 94 16.94 -12.04 20.25
N GLY A 95 16.77 -10.72 20.26
CA GLY A 95 17.17 -9.85 19.14
C GLY A 95 16.11 -9.69 18.05
N SER A 96 14.82 -9.83 18.40
CA SER A 96 13.70 -9.55 17.48
C SER A 96 13.74 -8.11 16.94
N ASP A 97 14.14 -7.18 17.79
CA ASP A 97 14.33 -5.75 17.49
C ASP A 97 15.50 -5.53 16.52
N ILE A 98 16.63 -6.22 16.72
CA ILE A 98 17.78 -6.18 15.80
C ILE A 98 17.38 -6.75 14.43
N LEU A 99 16.76 -7.93 14.38
CA LEU A 99 16.35 -8.54 13.12
C LEU A 99 15.26 -7.74 12.40
N TYR A 100 14.37 -7.09 13.14
CA TYR A 100 13.37 -6.17 12.57
C TYR A 100 14.00 -5.05 11.74
N GLU A 101 15.16 -4.53 12.15
CA GLU A 101 15.85 -3.47 11.42
C GLU A 101 16.51 -3.95 10.11
N LEU A 102 16.68 -5.26 9.94
CA LEU A 102 17.22 -5.86 8.71
C LEU A 102 16.14 -6.11 7.64
N ARG A 103 14.87 -5.77 7.89
CA ARG A 103 13.72 -6.10 7.02
C ARG A 103 13.81 -5.58 5.58
N LEU A 104 14.54 -4.50 5.34
CA LEU A 104 14.68 -3.87 4.00
C LEU A 104 15.75 -4.52 3.12
N LEU A 105 16.56 -5.41 3.69
CA LEU A 105 17.62 -6.15 3.02
C LEU A 105 17.05 -7.37 2.28
N THR A 106 17.75 -7.84 1.25
CA THR A 106 17.43 -9.12 0.58
C THR A 106 17.74 -10.32 1.47
N GLN A 107 17.34 -11.52 1.04
CA GLN A 107 17.59 -12.74 1.81
C GLN A 107 19.09 -12.97 2.07
N GLU A 108 19.93 -12.81 1.05
CA GLU A 108 21.39 -12.98 1.15
C GLU A 108 22.02 -11.88 2.01
N GLU A 109 21.60 -10.62 1.80
CA GLU A 109 22.06 -9.48 2.59
C GLU A 109 21.69 -9.63 4.07
N ARG A 110 20.51 -10.18 4.40
CA ARG A 110 20.06 -10.42 5.78
C ARG A 110 21.00 -11.39 6.51
N ALA A 111 21.41 -12.49 5.88
CA ALA A 111 22.28 -13.47 6.53
C ALA A 111 23.67 -12.89 6.82
N ALA A 112 24.23 -12.15 5.87
CA ALA A 112 25.51 -11.48 6.04
C ALA A 112 25.41 -10.37 7.10
N ALA A 113 24.32 -9.59 7.11
CA ALA A 113 24.07 -8.55 8.11
C ALA A 113 23.87 -9.13 9.52
N ALA A 114 23.08 -10.18 9.67
CA ALA A 114 22.85 -10.86 10.95
C ALA A 114 24.15 -11.44 11.53
N THR A 115 25.01 -11.98 10.67
CA THR A 115 26.35 -12.44 11.06
C THR A 115 27.19 -11.28 11.61
N LEU A 116 27.19 -10.14 10.92
CA LEU A 116 27.92 -8.95 11.35
C LEU A 116 27.40 -8.38 12.68
N THR A 117 26.07 -8.28 12.85
CA THR A 117 25.46 -7.76 14.09
C THR A 117 25.71 -8.69 15.28
N PHE A 118 25.70 -10.01 15.05
CA PHE A 118 26.07 -10.99 16.06
C PHE A 118 27.54 -10.86 16.48
N GLN A 119 28.47 -10.82 15.51
CA GLN A 119 29.91 -10.74 15.76
C GLN A 119 30.30 -9.50 16.57
N HIS A 120 29.68 -8.36 16.27
CA HIS A 120 29.99 -7.09 16.93
C HIS A 120 29.07 -6.75 18.10
N LYS A 121 28.13 -7.63 18.48
CA LYS A 121 27.18 -7.46 19.60
C LYS A 121 26.44 -6.12 19.54
N ILE A 122 25.81 -5.90 18.40
CA ILE A 122 25.17 -4.64 18.02
C ILE A 122 23.76 -4.54 18.61
N ASP A 123 23.32 -3.32 18.98
CA ASP A 123 21.94 -3.04 19.41
C ASP A 123 21.01 -2.69 18.22
N ALA A 124 19.71 -2.49 18.48
CA ALA A 124 18.75 -2.21 17.40
C ALA A 124 19.04 -0.88 16.66
N ASP A 125 19.51 0.14 17.36
CA ASP A 125 19.79 1.44 16.75
C ASP A 125 20.99 1.39 15.81
N GLU A 126 22.09 0.75 16.23
CA GLU A 126 23.25 0.55 15.35
C GLU A 126 22.95 -0.47 14.25
N ALA A 127 22.09 -1.47 14.48
CA ALA A 127 21.62 -2.39 13.44
C ALA A 127 20.85 -1.66 12.33
N ARG A 128 20.02 -0.67 12.67
CA ARG A 128 19.33 0.19 11.71
C ARG A 128 20.30 0.97 10.83
N GLU A 129 21.37 1.50 11.42
CA GLU A 129 22.44 2.16 10.66
C GLU A 129 23.17 1.20 9.72
N ILE A 130 23.49 0.00 10.19
CA ILE A 130 24.14 -1.05 9.39
C ILE A 130 23.27 -1.46 8.21
N ALA A 131 21.98 -1.73 8.44
CA ALA A 131 21.05 -2.09 7.39
C ALA A 131 20.97 -1.01 6.30
N ARG A 132 20.93 0.27 6.72
CA ARG A 132 20.97 1.39 5.79
C ARG A 132 22.27 1.44 5.00
N ALA A 133 23.42 1.24 5.65
CA ALA A 133 24.73 1.24 5.00
C ALA A 133 24.82 0.16 3.91
N ILE A 134 24.40 -1.07 4.23
CA ILE A 134 24.36 -2.20 3.31
C ILE A 134 23.42 -1.88 2.14
N LYS A 135 22.21 -1.38 2.42
CA LYS A 135 21.22 -1.09 1.37
C LYS A 135 21.65 0.03 0.43
N ASP A 136 22.28 1.07 0.96
CA ASP A 136 22.81 2.16 0.14
C ASP A 136 24.00 1.67 -0.70
N PHE A 137 24.83 0.76 -0.17
CA PHE A 137 25.97 0.19 -0.87
C PHE A 137 25.57 -0.81 -1.97
N SER A 138 24.51 -1.60 -1.78
CA SER A 138 24.06 -2.57 -2.78
C SER A 138 23.46 -1.94 -4.04
N ARG A 139 23.24 -0.62 -4.05
CA ARG A 139 22.87 0.14 -5.26
C ARG A 139 24.03 0.32 -6.23
N PHE A 140 25.28 0.15 -5.79
CA PHE A 140 26.43 0.22 -6.68
C PHE A 140 26.53 -1.05 -7.52
N ARG A 141 26.43 -0.91 -8.86
CA ARG A 141 26.67 -2.03 -9.78
C ARG A 141 28.09 -2.59 -9.62
N ASN A 142 29.07 -1.70 -9.46
CA ASN A 142 30.46 -2.03 -9.16
C ASN A 142 30.81 -1.35 -7.83
N PRO A 143 31.39 -2.06 -6.87
CA PRO A 143 31.71 -1.47 -5.58
C PRO A 143 32.74 -0.33 -5.74
N PRO A 144 32.68 0.71 -4.89
CA PRO A 144 33.70 1.76 -4.83
C PRO A 144 35.10 1.17 -4.63
N GLU A 145 36.10 1.83 -5.22
CA GLU A 145 37.49 1.38 -5.15
C GLU A 145 37.96 1.16 -3.70
N GLY A 146 38.60 0.01 -3.47
CA GLY A 146 39.11 -0.39 -2.16
C GLY A 146 38.07 -1.06 -1.23
N PHE A 147 36.78 -1.07 -1.58
CA PHE A 147 35.73 -1.70 -0.78
C PHE A 147 35.14 -2.92 -1.51
N SER A 148 34.89 -4.01 -0.79
CA SER A 148 34.19 -5.20 -1.31
C SER A 148 32.68 -5.14 -1.05
N GLN A 149 31.93 -6.12 -1.58
CA GLN A 149 30.49 -6.28 -1.30
C GLN A 149 30.20 -6.85 0.10
N HIS A 150 31.22 -7.13 0.92
CA HIS A 150 31.00 -7.61 2.28
C HIS A 150 30.29 -6.52 3.12
N PRO A 151 29.30 -6.88 3.98
CA PRO A 151 28.55 -5.89 4.76
C PRO A 151 29.44 -5.02 5.67
N GLY A 152 30.52 -5.59 6.20
CA GLY A 152 31.52 -4.83 6.95
C GLY A 152 32.19 -3.72 6.12
N ASP A 153 32.51 -3.98 4.85
CA ASP A 153 33.06 -2.99 3.94
C ASP A 153 32.02 -1.94 3.52
N ALA A 154 30.73 -2.31 3.43
CA ALA A 154 29.65 -1.36 3.19
C ALA A 154 29.50 -0.35 4.35
N VAL A 155 29.56 -0.82 5.60
CA VAL A 155 29.56 0.04 6.80
C VAL A 155 30.83 0.89 6.85
N ALA A 156 31.99 0.31 6.55
CA ALA A 156 33.26 1.00 6.46
C ALA A 156 33.24 2.13 5.40
N TYR A 157 32.68 1.87 4.22
CA TYR A 157 32.51 2.86 3.16
C TYR A 157 31.60 4.02 3.59
N GLN A 158 30.49 3.71 4.28
CA GLN A 158 29.62 4.75 4.81
C GLN A 158 30.38 5.65 5.80
N CYS A 159 31.14 5.04 6.73
CA CYS A 159 31.96 5.77 7.69
C CYS A 159 33.02 6.63 6.99
N TRP A 160 33.71 6.09 5.99
CA TRP A 160 34.69 6.79 5.17
C TRP A 160 34.08 8.01 4.46
N LYS A 161 32.93 7.81 3.81
CA LYS A 161 32.20 8.87 3.11
C LYS A 161 31.75 9.98 4.06
N LEU A 162 31.21 9.62 5.23
CA LEU A 162 30.78 10.59 6.23
C LEU A 162 31.97 11.33 6.87
N ALA A 163 33.09 10.64 7.11
CA ALA A 163 34.30 11.25 7.67
C ALA A 163 34.87 12.33 6.73
N ARG A 164 34.84 12.10 5.41
CA ARG A 164 35.23 13.10 4.40
C ARG A 164 34.25 14.29 4.31
N GLN A 165 33.00 14.13 4.76
CA GLN A 165 32.00 15.18 4.73
C GLN A 165 32.02 16.07 5.99
N ASN A 166 32.70 15.63 7.05
CA ASN A 166 32.75 16.32 8.33
C ASN A 166 34.10 17.02 8.53
N SER A 167 34.05 18.31 8.83
CA SER A 167 35.22 19.11 9.23
C SER A 167 35.56 18.96 10.71
N ASP A 168 34.59 18.58 11.55
CA ASP A 168 34.80 18.38 12.98
C ASP A 168 35.69 17.16 13.26
N PHE A 169 36.80 17.39 13.96
CA PHE A 169 37.83 16.39 14.22
C PHE A 169 37.34 15.25 15.12
N GLN A 170 36.51 15.55 16.12
CA GLN A 170 36.01 14.53 17.07
C GLN A 170 35.05 13.56 16.37
N THR A 171 34.09 14.11 15.64
CA THR A 171 33.13 13.33 14.83
C THR A 171 33.85 12.50 13.78
N ARG A 172 34.83 13.11 13.08
CA ARG A 172 35.64 12.41 12.10
C ARG A 172 36.44 11.26 12.71
N SER A 173 37.06 11.48 13.87
CA SER A 173 37.81 10.43 14.58
C SER A 173 36.92 9.27 15.00
N ARG A 174 35.69 9.55 15.48
CA ARG A 174 34.70 8.51 15.81
C ARG A 174 34.27 7.71 14.57
N LEU A 175 34.08 8.37 13.44
CA LEU A 175 33.74 7.72 12.17
C LEU A 175 34.90 6.84 11.66
N ILE A 176 36.14 7.30 11.75
CA ILE A 176 37.33 6.52 11.39
C ILE A 176 37.41 5.26 12.27
N ALA A 177 37.28 5.40 13.59
CA ALA A 177 37.28 4.27 14.51
C ALA A 177 36.15 3.27 14.21
N LYS A 178 34.93 3.75 13.93
CA LYS A 178 33.80 2.90 13.51
C LYS A 178 34.11 2.20 12.18
N GLY A 179 34.67 2.90 11.20
CA GLY A 179 35.08 2.30 9.93
C GLY A 179 36.08 1.16 10.12
N LEU A 180 37.13 1.37 10.93
CA LEU A 180 38.16 0.35 11.19
C LEU A 180 37.62 -0.85 11.99
N LYS A 181 36.63 -0.64 12.87
CA LYS A 181 35.93 -1.71 13.60
C LYS A 181 35.24 -2.69 12.63
N PHE A 182 34.61 -2.18 11.57
CA PHE A 182 33.78 -2.99 10.66
C PHE A 182 34.47 -3.40 9.36
N ALA A 183 35.54 -2.74 8.94
CA ALA A 183 36.24 -3.06 7.70
C ALA A 183 36.63 -4.55 7.64
N HIS A 184 36.27 -5.21 6.54
CA HIS A 184 36.55 -6.62 6.31
C HIS A 184 37.83 -6.79 5.50
N THR A 185 37.99 -6.03 4.42
CA THR A 185 39.18 -6.12 3.56
C THR A 185 40.32 -5.21 4.01
N GLN A 186 41.55 -5.60 3.71
CA GLN A 186 42.74 -4.78 3.99
C GLN A 186 42.74 -3.48 3.17
N THR A 187 42.23 -3.52 1.94
CA THR A 187 42.08 -2.34 1.09
C THR A 187 41.10 -1.33 1.68
N ALA A 188 39.99 -1.78 2.28
CA ALA A 188 39.03 -0.90 2.93
C ALA A 188 39.63 -0.26 4.19
N ARG A 189 40.41 -1.04 4.96
CA ARG A 189 41.18 -0.51 6.10
C ARG A 189 42.13 0.60 5.69
N GLN A 190 42.93 0.39 4.64
CA GLN A 190 43.86 1.40 4.13
C GLN A 190 43.15 2.70 3.69
N GLN A 191 42.01 2.59 3.00
CA GLN A 191 41.20 3.75 2.62
C GLN A 191 40.72 4.56 3.83
N ILE A 192 40.39 3.91 4.94
CA ILE A 192 39.98 4.58 6.18
C ILE A 192 41.18 5.16 6.92
N GLU A 193 42.31 4.45 6.98
CA GLU A 193 43.55 4.94 7.63
C GLU A 193 44.09 6.21 6.96
N GLN A 194 43.96 6.32 5.63
CA GLN A 194 44.35 7.52 4.90
C GLN A 194 43.63 8.79 5.37
N LEU A 195 42.44 8.66 5.98
CA LEU A 195 41.69 9.80 6.53
C LEU A 195 42.34 10.42 7.78
N LEU A 196 43.33 9.76 8.38
CA LEU A 196 44.12 10.29 9.50
C LEU A 196 45.13 11.34 9.04
N THR A 197 45.52 11.32 7.76
CA THR A 197 46.49 12.27 7.17
C THR A 197 45.84 13.24 6.19
N ASP A 198 44.82 12.80 5.46
CA ASP A 198 44.08 13.63 4.49
C ASP A 198 42.93 14.38 5.17
N PHE A 199 43.08 15.66 5.51
CA PHE A 199 42.04 16.48 6.14
C PHE A 199 41.10 17.18 5.14
N THR A 200 41.09 16.80 3.87
CA THR A 200 40.19 17.42 2.88
C THR A 200 38.71 17.13 3.22
N VAL A 201 37.87 18.16 3.07
CA VAL A 201 36.42 18.08 3.30
C VAL A 201 35.71 18.10 1.95
N VAL A 202 34.94 17.06 1.66
CA VAL A 202 34.10 16.93 0.47
C VAL A 202 32.66 17.26 0.87
N PRO A 203 32.09 18.39 0.42
CA PRO A 203 30.75 18.79 0.84
C PRO A 203 29.68 17.78 0.42
N LYS A 204 28.77 17.46 1.34
CA LYS A 204 27.61 16.62 1.08
C LYS A 204 26.59 17.39 0.26
N LYS A 205 26.27 16.93 -0.96
CA LYS A 205 25.07 17.40 -1.67
C LYS A 205 23.83 16.87 -0.96
N THR A 206 22.87 17.74 -0.66
CA THR A 206 21.57 17.35 -0.11
C THR A 206 20.78 16.58 -1.15
N ALA A 207 20.01 15.58 -0.70
CA ALA A 207 19.05 14.94 -1.58
C ALA A 207 17.98 15.98 -2.00
N PRO A 208 17.50 15.93 -3.25
CA PRO A 208 16.40 16.80 -3.67
C PRO A 208 15.14 16.52 -2.83
N ILE A 209 14.31 17.54 -2.65
CA ILE A 209 13.02 17.41 -1.98
C ILE A 209 12.10 16.60 -2.91
N LEU A 210 11.46 15.56 -2.37
CA LEU A 210 10.45 14.81 -3.11
C LEU A 210 9.18 15.66 -3.25
N PRO A 211 8.50 15.65 -4.41
CA PRO A 211 7.32 16.47 -4.66
C PRO A 211 6.08 15.86 -3.97
N TYR A 212 5.98 16.05 -2.66
CA TYR A 212 4.81 15.60 -1.89
C TYR A 212 3.61 16.49 -2.15
N TYR A 213 2.46 15.87 -2.43
CA TYR A 213 1.15 16.51 -2.51
C TYR A 213 0.24 15.92 -1.45
N ARG A 214 -0.62 16.75 -0.86
CA ARG A 214 -1.63 16.34 0.10
C ARG A 214 -2.96 16.98 -0.29
N PRO A 215 -3.94 16.18 -0.76
CA PRO A 215 -5.30 16.67 -0.98
C PRO A 215 -5.87 17.29 0.30
N GLN A 216 -6.44 18.49 0.21
CA GLN A 216 -6.97 19.24 1.36
C GLN A 216 -8.49 19.11 1.51
N SER A 217 -9.19 18.75 0.44
CA SER A 217 -10.65 18.65 0.43
C SER A 217 -11.13 17.36 -0.24
N ALA A 218 -12.38 16.99 0.03
CA ALA A 218 -13.02 15.87 -0.65
C ALA A 218 -13.21 16.12 -2.15
N GLU A 219 -13.36 17.39 -2.56
CA GLU A 219 -13.50 17.78 -3.97
C GLU A 219 -12.23 17.51 -4.79
N GLU A 220 -11.06 17.61 -4.14
CA GLU A 220 -9.75 17.28 -4.73
C GLU A 220 -9.55 15.77 -4.92
N THR A 221 -10.40 14.94 -4.30
CA THR A 221 -10.34 13.48 -4.42
C THR A 221 -11.47 13.01 -5.35
N PRO A 222 -11.17 12.68 -6.61
CA PRO A 222 -12.19 12.19 -7.53
C PRO A 222 -12.72 10.83 -7.07
N ARG A 223 -13.98 10.54 -7.42
CA ARG A 223 -14.56 9.19 -7.27
C ARG A 223 -14.57 8.49 -8.62
N LEU A 224 -14.04 7.29 -8.67
CA LEU A 224 -14.06 6.45 -9.87
C LEU A 224 -15.43 5.78 -9.98
N VAL A 225 -16.13 5.97 -11.10
CA VAL A 225 -17.48 5.45 -11.31
C VAL A 225 -17.51 4.56 -12.56
N PRO A 226 -18.13 3.36 -12.52
CA PRO A 226 -18.20 2.47 -13.68
C PRO A 226 -19.20 3.00 -14.71
N VAL A 227 -18.85 2.85 -15.98
CA VAL A 227 -19.69 3.20 -17.13
C VAL A 227 -20.34 1.94 -17.67
N VAL A 228 -21.67 1.90 -17.68
CA VAL A 228 -22.45 0.77 -18.21
C VAL A 228 -22.29 0.70 -19.74
N GLY A 229 -22.36 1.84 -20.41
CA GLY A 229 -22.27 1.96 -21.86
C GLY A 229 -23.00 3.19 -22.37
N GLU A 230 -23.31 3.19 -23.66
CA GLU A 230 -24.10 4.22 -24.34
C GLU A 230 -25.47 3.67 -24.74
N LEU A 231 -26.54 4.44 -24.56
CA LEU A 231 -27.89 4.04 -24.97
C LEU A 231 -27.98 3.78 -26.49
N PRO A 232 -28.80 2.81 -26.95
CA PRO A 232 -29.73 2.00 -26.17
C PRO A 232 -29.05 0.86 -25.39
N LEU A 233 -29.48 0.66 -24.15
CA LEU A 233 -29.01 -0.39 -23.24
C LEU A 233 -30.21 -1.15 -22.67
N THR A 234 -30.01 -2.36 -22.19
CA THR A 234 -31.04 -3.17 -21.52
C THR A 234 -30.90 -3.14 -19.99
N PRO A 235 -31.94 -3.47 -19.22
CA PRO A 235 -31.83 -3.67 -17.77
C PRO A 235 -30.76 -4.71 -17.38
N LYS A 236 -30.49 -5.68 -18.25
CA LYS A 236 -29.46 -6.70 -18.02
C LYS A 236 -28.05 -6.10 -18.09
N ASP A 237 -27.81 -5.16 -18.98
CA ASP A 237 -26.51 -4.46 -19.08
C ASP A 237 -26.24 -3.66 -17.80
N LEU A 238 -27.26 -2.99 -17.28
CA LEU A 238 -27.18 -2.27 -16.00
C LEU A 238 -26.91 -3.18 -14.81
N GLN A 239 -27.53 -4.36 -14.77
CA GLN A 239 -27.34 -5.36 -13.71
C GLN A 239 -26.00 -6.09 -13.79
N ALA A 240 -25.39 -6.16 -14.98
CA ALA A 240 -24.11 -6.84 -15.19
C ALA A 240 -22.93 -6.09 -14.56
N VAL A 241 -23.05 -4.78 -14.35
CA VAL A 241 -22.03 -3.96 -13.68
C VAL A 241 -22.05 -4.25 -12.18
N PRO A 242 -20.98 -4.79 -11.56
CA PRO A 242 -20.98 -5.08 -10.13
C PRO A 242 -20.89 -3.81 -9.28
N LEU A 243 -21.22 -3.93 -8.01
CA LEU A 243 -20.93 -2.90 -7.01
C LEU A 243 -19.42 -2.72 -6.87
N VAL A 244 -18.98 -1.47 -6.73
CA VAL A 244 -17.56 -1.11 -6.63
C VAL A 244 -17.15 -0.97 -5.17
N GLU A 245 -16.20 -1.79 -4.74
CA GLU A 245 -15.54 -1.66 -3.44
C GLU A 245 -14.24 -0.85 -3.56
N GLU A 246 -14.14 0.22 -2.78
CA GLU A 246 -12.96 1.08 -2.73
C GLU A 246 -12.00 0.62 -1.62
N MET A 247 -10.74 0.36 -1.99
CA MET A 247 -9.70 -0.03 -1.04
C MET A 247 -8.99 1.21 -0.46
N GLU A 248 -9.27 1.51 0.80
CA GLU A 248 -8.61 2.58 1.56
C GLU A 248 -7.10 2.29 1.81
N PRO A 249 -6.25 3.33 2.03
CA PRO A 249 -6.57 4.76 2.22
C PRO A 249 -6.60 5.58 0.93
N PHE A 250 -6.41 4.94 -0.23
CA PHE A 250 -6.25 5.62 -1.53
C PHE A 250 -7.41 5.34 -2.49
N ARG A 251 -8.51 4.75 -1.98
CA ARG A 251 -9.73 4.41 -2.74
C ARG A 251 -9.43 3.66 -4.03
N ILE A 252 -8.56 2.66 -3.94
CA ILE A 252 -8.15 1.86 -5.09
C ILE A 252 -9.28 0.91 -5.46
N VAL A 253 -9.66 0.88 -6.73
CA VAL A 253 -10.60 -0.10 -7.26
C VAL A 253 -9.83 -1.20 -7.97
N LYS A 254 -10.07 -2.46 -7.59
CA LYS A 254 -9.59 -3.62 -8.34
C LYS A 254 -10.76 -4.28 -9.05
N PHE A 255 -10.58 -4.55 -10.32
CA PHE A 255 -11.60 -5.17 -11.16
C PHE A 255 -10.96 -6.25 -12.04
N ALA A 256 -11.71 -7.33 -12.28
CA ALA A 256 -11.33 -8.40 -13.19
C ALA A 256 -12.41 -8.56 -14.26
N GLY A 257 -12.03 -8.40 -15.52
CA GLY A 257 -12.95 -8.42 -16.67
C GLY A 257 -12.86 -7.15 -17.51
N GLU A 258 -13.85 -6.95 -18.39
CA GLU A 258 -13.99 -5.74 -19.19
C GLU A 258 -14.93 -4.75 -18.49
N GLN A 259 -14.47 -3.52 -18.26
CA GLN A 259 -15.26 -2.45 -17.65
C GLN A 259 -14.70 -1.09 -18.06
N ALA A 260 -15.58 -0.18 -18.47
CA ALA A 260 -15.25 1.22 -18.70
C ALA A 260 -15.43 2.02 -17.41
N TRP A 261 -14.60 3.05 -17.21
CA TRP A 261 -14.54 3.85 -15.98
C TRP A 261 -14.42 5.33 -16.29
N VAL A 262 -14.97 6.17 -15.43
CA VAL A 262 -14.78 7.62 -15.48
C VAL A 262 -14.46 8.18 -14.08
N PRO A 263 -13.39 8.99 -13.93
CA PRO A 263 -13.15 9.73 -12.71
C PRO A 263 -14.04 10.98 -12.69
N LEU A 264 -14.91 11.08 -11.69
CA LEU A 264 -15.74 12.27 -11.49
C LEU A 264 -15.22 13.10 -10.32
N PRO A 265 -15.38 14.44 -10.35
CA PRO A 265 -15.05 15.28 -9.21
C PRO A 265 -15.75 14.82 -7.93
N GLY A 266 -15.17 15.13 -6.77
CA GLY A 266 -15.73 14.82 -5.45
C GLY A 266 -16.97 15.66 -5.08
N TRP A 267 -17.91 15.87 -6.01
CA TRP A 267 -19.18 16.54 -5.73
C TRP A 267 -19.96 15.75 -4.68
N GLN A 268 -20.62 16.46 -3.78
CA GLN A 268 -21.29 15.83 -2.63
C GLN A 268 -22.39 14.84 -3.05
N THR A 269 -23.05 15.07 -4.19
CA THR A 269 -24.03 14.12 -4.76
C THR A 269 -23.39 12.82 -5.24
N ILE A 270 -22.16 12.87 -5.75
CA ILE A 270 -21.39 11.70 -6.18
C ILE A 270 -20.82 10.97 -4.97
N LEU A 271 -20.25 11.70 -4.00
CA LEU A 271 -19.70 11.10 -2.78
C LEU A 271 -20.77 10.47 -1.89
N GLY A 272 -21.98 11.03 -1.89
CA GLY A 272 -23.12 10.51 -1.13
C GLY A 272 -23.87 9.35 -1.79
N ALA A 273 -23.53 8.99 -3.04
CA ALA A 273 -24.16 7.86 -3.73
C ALA A 273 -23.64 6.52 -3.19
N GLU A 274 -24.52 5.54 -2.98
CA GLU A 274 -24.09 4.23 -2.48
C GLU A 274 -23.55 3.36 -3.62
N ASP A 275 -24.31 3.27 -4.72
CA ASP A 275 -23.96 2.47 -5.90
C ASP A 275 -24.10 3.29 -7.19
N PRO A 276 -23.20 4.26 -7.41
CA PRO A 276 -23.24 5.11 -8.59
C PRO A 276 -22.78 4.35 -9.84
N VAL A 277 -23.50 4.53 -10.96
CA VAL A 277 -23.06 4.09 -12.29
C VAL A 277 -23.33 5.18 -13.33
N VAL A 278 -22.63 5.11 -14.46
CA VAL A 278 -22.75 6.07 -15.55
C VAL A 278 -23.37 5.44 -16.79
N ILE A 279 -24.30 6.17 -17.41
CA ILE A 279 -24.88 5.86 -18.72
C ILE A 279 -24.61 7.06 -19.65
N LEU A 280 -24.12 6.79 -20.86
CA LEU A 280 -23.91 7.80 -21.89
C LEU A 280 -25.15 7.85 -22.80
N CYS A 281 -25.57 9.05 -23.17
CA CYS A 281 -26.61 9.25 -24.17
C CYS A 281 -26.51 10.64 -24.79
N ASN A 282 -27.38 10.96 -25.74
CA ASN A 282 -27.58 12.35 -26.15
C ASN A 282 -28.62 13.02 -25.24
N SER A 283 -28.53 14.35 -25.11
CA SER A 283 -29.44 15.15 -24.29
C SER A 283 -30.89 15.08 -24.75
N ASP A 284 -31.15 14.62 -25.98
CA ASP A 284 -32.49 14.43 -26.49
C ASP A 284 -33.23 13.21 -25.90
N ARG A 285 -32.49 12.30 -25.28
CA ARG A 285 -33.03 11.17 -24.50
C ARG A 285 -33.45 11.58 -23.09
N LEU A 286 -33.16 12.80 -22.66
CA LEU A 286 -33.59 13.30 -21.35
C LEU A 286 -34.93 14.04 -21.45
N PRO A 287 -35.83 13.88 -20.47
CA PRO A 287 -37.07 14.65 -20.45
C PRO A 287 -36.82 16.17 -20.25
N SER A 288 -37.80 16.99 -20.66
CA SER A 288 -37.78 18.45 -20.45
C SER A 288 -36.61 19.18 -21.13
N GLN A 289 -36.44 18.96 -22.44
CA GLN A 289 -35.38 19.61 -23.23
C GLN A 289 -35.54 21.13 -23.31
N THR A 290 -34.42 21.85 -23.14
CA THR A 290 -34.37 23.32 -23.22
C THR A 290 -33.56 23.85 -24.41
N LYS A 291 -32.85 22.99 -25.14
CA LYS A 291 -32.01 23.34 -26.30
C LYS A 291 -32.46 22.60 -27.54
N SER A 292 -32.36 23.22 -28.73
CA SER A 292 -32.79 22.58 -29.98
C SER A 292 -31.79 21.60 -30.58
N ASN A 293 -30.54 21.58 -30.11
CA ASN A 293 -29.48 20.73 -30.66
C ASN A 293 -29.09 19.67 -29.61
N PRO A 294 -29.33 18.38 -29.90
CA PRO A 294 -28.86 17.28 -29.06
C PRO A 294 -27.33 17.32 -28.93
N GLU A 295 -26.83 17.13 -27.71
CA GLU A 295 -25.40 17.03 -27.41
C GLU A 295 -25.16 15.79 -26.54
N PRO A 296 -23.99 15.13 -26.63
CA PRO A 296 -23.70 13.99 -25.79
C PRO A 296 -23.68 14.42 -24.32
N VAL A 297 -24.22 13.59 -23.44
CA VAL A 297 -24.28 13.81 -22.00
C VAL A 297 -23.91 12.53 -21.27
N MET A 298 -23.34 12.70 -20.09
CA MET A 298 -23.04 11.63 -19.16
C MET A 298 -24.01 11.70 -17.99
N VAL A 299 -24.83 10.67 -17.83
CA VAL A 299 -25.85 10.59 -16.79
C VAL A 299 -25.35 9.67 -15.69
N VAL A 300 -25.24 10.21 -14.48
CA VAL A 300 -24.89 9.44 -13.28
C VAL A 300 -26.18 9.08 -12.55
N ILE A 301 -26.34 7.80 -12.24
CA ILE A 301 -27.47 7.29 -11.47
C ILE A 301 -26.97 6.59 -10.20
N ASP A 302 -27.76 6.59 -9.14
CA ASP A 302 -27.55 5.75 -7.97
C ASP A 302 -28.55 4.58 -7.98
N ARG A 303 -28.05 3.35 -8.15
CA ARG A 303 -28.88 2.14 -8.22
C ARG A 303 -29.47 1.75 -6.87
N ALA A 304 -28.88 2.21 -5.76
CA ALA A 304 -29.44 1.98 -4.43
C ALA A 304 -30.72 2.80 -4.19
N GLN A 305 -30.89 3.92 -4.91
CA GLN A 305 -32.00 4.85 -4.72
C GLN A 305 -33.15 4.56 -5.69
N ARG A 306 -34.13 3.77 -5.24
CA ARG A 306 -35.27 3.30 -6.05
C ARG A 306 -36.63 3.68 -5.47
N GLU A 307 -36.64 4.48 -4.40
CA GLU A 307 -37.88 5.03 -3.83
C GLU A 307 -38.36 6.22 -4.66
N TRP A 308 -39.62 6.15 -5.10
CA TRP A 308 -40.22 7.20 -5.92
C TRP A 308 -40.36 8.52 -5.13
N ASN A 309 -40.09 9.64 -5.82
CA ASN A 309 -40.51 10.96 -5.41
C ASN A 309 -40.79 11.83 -6.66
N SER A 310 -41.67 12.81 -6.53
CA SER A 310 -42.06 13.70 -7.63
C SER A 310 -41.01 14.77 -7.98
N GLY A 311 -39.83 14.76 -7.35
CA GLY A 311 -38.76 15.74 -7.55
C GLY A 311 -37.54 15.19 -8.30
N SER A 312 -37.56 13.94 -8.76
CA SER A 312 -36.39 13.26 -9.32
C SER A 312 -36.72 12.52 -10.62
N TYR A 313 -35.69 12.35 -11.46
CA TYR A 313 -35.74 11.46 -12.62
C TYR A 313 -35.21 10.08 -12.24
N PHE A 314 -35.75 9.04 -12.89
CA PHE A 314 -35.39 7.65 -12.63
C PHE A 314 -35.12 6.91 -13.93
N VAL A 315 -34.29 5.88 -13.84
CA VAL A 315 -34.11 4.88 -14.89
C VAL A 315 -35.17 3.80 -14.73
N VAL A 316 -35.85 3.47 -15.82
CA VAL A 316 -36.87 2.42 -15.87
C VAL A 316 -36.62 1.48 -17.05
N ASP A 317 -37.23 0.30 -16.98
CA ASP A 317 -37.36 -0.58 -18.13
C ASP A 317 -38.57 -0.13 -18.98
N ASN A 318 -38.29 0.34 -20.19
CA ASN A 318 -39.29 0.69 -21.19
C ASN A 318 -39.22 -0.31 -22.35
N SER A 319 -40.02 -1.37 -22.26
CA SER A 319 -40.14 -2.40 -23.31
C SER A 319 -38.81 -3.11 -23.64
N GLY A 320 -37.95 -3.33 -22.65
CA GLY A 320 -36.67 -4.03 -22.78
C GLY A 320 -35.46 -3.10 -22.93
N GLU A 321 -35.68 -1.79 -23.04
CA GLU A 321 -34.61 -0.78 -23.10
C GLU A 321 -34.65 0.12 -21.86
N LEU A 322 -33.48 0.60 -21.44
CA LEU A 322 -33.36 1.61 -20.40
C LEU A 322 -33.83 2.96 -20.92
N ASP A 323 -34.67 3.62 -20.12
CA ASP A 323 -35.19 4.95 -20.42
C ASP A 323 -35.18 5.84 -19.18
N PHE A 324 -35.10 7.16 -19.38
CA PHE A 324 -35.08 8.15 -18.31
C PHE A 324 -36.44 8.83 -18.21
N GLN A 325 -37.13 8.68 -17.08
CA GLN A 325 -38.48 9.19 -16.91
C GLN A 325 -38.67 9.92 -15.57
N TRP A 326 -39.59 10.88 -15.57
CA TRP A 326 -40.12 11.52 -14.37
C TRP A 326 -41.59 11.18 -14.25
N PHE A 327 -42.04 10.94 -13.02
CA PHE A 327 -43.41 10.53 -12.73
C PHE A 327 -44.04 11.46 -11.70
N GLU A 328 -45.18 12.05 -12.07
CA GLU A 328 -45.99 12.90 -11.18
C GLU A 328 -46.57 12.12 -10.00
N THR A 329 -46.89 10.83 -10.21
CA THR A 329 -47.39 9.89 -9.19
C THR A 329 -46.53 8.64 -9.15
N ALA A 330 -46.64 7.85 -8.08
CA ALA A 330 -45.88 6.60 -7.95
C ALA A 330 -46.17 5.66 -9.13
N PRO A 331 -45.16 5.29 -9.94
CA PRO A 331 -45.36 4.44 -11.11
C PRO A 331 -45.54 2.98 -10.70
N GLU A 332 -46.23 2.21 -11.56
CA GLU A 332 -46.32 0.75 -11.43
C GLU A 332 -45.07 0.03 -11.97
N VAL A 333 -44.25 0.72 -12.79
CA VAL A 333 -42.99 0.19 -13.32
C VAL A 333 -41.88 0.23 -12.25
N PRO A 334 -41.02 -0.80 -12.19
CA PRO A 334 -39.93 -0.83 -11.24
C PRO A 334 -38.87 0.24 -11.57
N LEU A 335 -38.47 1.00 -10.56
CA LEU A 335 -37.39 1.97 -10.67
C LEU A 335 -36.04 1.25 -10.50
N LEU A 336 -35.13 1.45 -11.45
CA LEU A 336 -33.81 0.79 -11.50
C LEU A 336 -32.70 1.64 -10.85
N GLY A 337 -32.94 2.93 -10.69
CA GLY A 337 -32.04 3.86 -10.02
C GLY A 337 -32.47 5.30 -10.23
N ARG A 338 -32.00 6.21 -9.38
CA ARG A 338 -32.30 7.64 -9.47
C ARG A 338 -31.20 8.38 -10.22
N VAL A 339 -31.55 9.26 -11.14
CA VAL A 339 -30.59 10.19 -11.77
C VAL A 339 -30.14 11.21 -10.73
N ILE A 340 -28.83 11.27 -10.47
CA ILE A 340 -28.24 12.16 -9.47
C ILE A 340 -27.45 13.33 -10.07
N VAL A 341 -26.84 13.14 -11.25
CA VAL A 341 -26.07 14.17 -11.94
C VAL A 341 -26.17 13.95 -13.46
N VAL A 342 -26.32 15.03 -14.22
CA VAL A 342 -26.12 15.04 -15.68
C VAL A 342 -24.94 15.96 -16.00
N VAL A 343 -23.93 15.42 -16.65
CA VAL A 343 -22.69 16.13 -16.98
C VAL A 343 -22.63 16.34 -18.49
N LEU A 344 -22.48 17.60 -18.87
CA LEU A 344 -22.21 18.00 -20.25
C LEU A 344 -20.69 17.94 -20.51
N PRO A 345 -20.27 17.65 -21.75
CA PRO A 345 -18.88 17.74 -22.15
C PRO A 345 -18.31 19.12 -21.79
N LYS A 346 -17.04 19.14 -21.37
CA LYS A 346 -16.35 20.40 -21.09
C LYS A 346 -16.37 21.27 -22.35
N LYS A 347 -16.88 22.50 -22.25
CA LYS A 347 -16.74 23.49 -23.32
C LYS A 347 -15.27 23.82 -23.50
N ILE A 348 -14.73 23.50 -24.68
CA ILE A 348 -13.40 23.93 -25.09
C ILE A 348 -13.61 25.26 -25.82
N LEU A 349 -13.33 26.37 -25.12
CA LEU A 349 -13.17 27.68 -25.76
C LEU A 349 -11.70 27.74 -26.19
N ASP A 350 -11.44 27.57 -27.50
CA ASP A 350 -10.13 27.55 -28.17
C ASP A 350 -8.95 26.95 -27.37
N GLU A 351 -8.51 25.74 -27.74
CA GLU A 351 -7.32 25.09 -27.16
C GLU A 351 -6.02 25.93 -27.31
N GLU A 352 -5.99 26.89 -28.24
CA GLU A 352 -4.84 27.79 -28.41
C GLU A 352 -4.79 28.90 -27.35
N LEU A 353 -5.93 29.37 -26.82
CA LEU A 353 -5.94 30.41 -25.78
C LEU A 353 -5.40 29.91 -24.44
N THR A 354 -5.47 28.60 -24.19
CA THR A 354 -5.01 28.00 -22.93
C THR A 354 -3.48 27.85 -22.86
N LYS A 355 -2.74 28.13 -23.95
CA LYS A 355 -1.28 28.11 -23.98
C LYS A 355 -0.62 29.45 -23.65
N ASP A 356 -1.32 30.57 -23.82
CA ASP A 356 -0.80 31.91 -23.55
C ASP A 356 -1.42 32.50 -22.27
N SER A 357 -0.84 32.16 -21.12
CA SER A 357 -1.23 32.65 -19.78
C SER A 357 -0.95 34.14 -19.51
N TRP A 358 -0.79 34.97 -20.55
CA TRP A 358 -0.37 36.38 -20.42
C TRP A 358 -1.22 37.38 -21.23
N GLN A 359 -2.48 37.05 -21.52
CA GLN A 359 -3.44 38.08 -21.87
C GLN A 359 -4.10 38.60 -20.59
N ILE A 360 -3.65 39.79 -20.17
CA ILE A 360 -4.33 40.59 -19.15
C ILE A 360 -5.52 41.24 -19.88
N ASP A 361 -6.74 41.02 -19.40
CA ASP A 361 -7.92 41.77 -19.85
C ASP A 361 -7.67 43.27 -19.59
N GLU A 362 -7.71 44.10 -20.64
CA GLU A 362 -7.70 45.57 -20.55
C GLU A 362 -9.05 46.14 -20.12
#